data_AF-A0A3C0SUF2-F1
#
_entry.id   AF-A0A3C0SUF2-F1
#
_cell.length_a   1.000
_cell.length_b   1.000
_cell.length_c   1.000
_cell.angle_alpha   90.00
_cell.angle_beta   90.00
_cell.angle_gamma   90.00
#
_symmetry.space_group_name_H-M   'P 1'
#
loop_
_entity.id
_entity.type
_entity.pdbx_description
1 polymer ?
#
loop_
_entity_poly.entity_id
_entity_poly.type
_entity_poly.pdbx_seq_one_letter_code
_entity_poly.pdbx_strand_id
1 'polypeptide(L)'
;MDFNLNDLRINTSKETYRNLSYAELVAHAIRNGEGTLADSGALVEKTGKYTGRSPKDRFIVKHESINNLINWGAVNLPIEEEIFNNL
;
A
#
# COMPACT_ATOMS: atom_id res chain seq x y z
N MET A 1 -21.05 -3.17 0.11
CA MET A 1 -20.89 -2.63 -1.24
C MET A 1 -19.82 -3.49 -1.89
N ASP A 2 -20.21 -4.33 -2.85
CA ASP A 2 -19.29 -5.30 -3.46
C ASP A 2 -18.44 -4.61 -4.51
N PHE A 3 -17.24 -4.23 -4.10
CA PHE A 3 -16.25 -3.57 -4.95
C PHE A 3 -15.60 -4.61 -5.89
N ASN A 4 -15.71 -4.43 -7.21
CA ASN A 4 -15.13 -5.36 -8.18
C ASN A 4 -13.66 -5.00 -8.47
N LEU A 5 -12.76 -5.99 -8.38
CA LEU A 5 -11.33 -5.78 -8.63
C LEU A 5 -11.02 -5.46 -10.10
N ASN A 6 -11.90 -5.87 -11.02
CA ASN A 6 -11.75 -5.58 -12.45
C ASN A 6 -11.86 -4.08 -12.73
N ASP A 7 -12.59 -3.32 -11.90
CA ASP A 7 -12.68 -1.86 -12.02
C ASP A 7 -11.33 -1.18 -11.74
N LEU A 8 -10.46 -1.84 -10.97
CA LEU A 8 -9.06 -1.44 -10.74
C LEU A 8 -8.08 -2.11 -11.70
N ARG A 9 -8.56 -2.83 -12.72
CA ARG A 9 -7.76 -3.63 -13.67
C ARG A 9 -6.93 -4.73 -12.99
N ILE A 10 -7.34 -5.18 -11.80
CA ILE A 10 -6.68 -6.28 -11.08
C ILE A 10 -7.37 -7.59 -11.47
N ASN A 11 -6.71 -8.35 -12.35
CA ASN A 11 -7.13 -9.69 -12.74
C ASN A 11 -6.23 -10.72 -12.03
N THR A 12 -6.78 -11.48 -11.09
CA THR A 12 -6.03 -12.51 -10.34
C THR A 12 -6.72 -13.86 -10.43
N SER A 13 -5.93 -14.92 -10.57
CA SER A 13 -6.39 -16.31 -10.44
C SER A 13 -6.26 -16.85 -9.01
N LYS A 14 -5.73 -16.03 -8.08
CA LYS A 14 -5.57 -16.39 -6.67
C LYS A 14 -6.84 -16.06 -5.88
N GLU A 15 -6.95 -16.68 -4.72
CA GLU A 15 -8.03 -16.43 -3.78
C GLU A 15 -8.00 -14.96 -3.29
N THR A 16 -9.20 -14.37 -3.17
CA THR A 16 -9.39 -13.00 -2.69
C THR A 16 -10.07 -13.04 -1.34
N TYR A 17 -9.42 -12.49 -0.32
CA TYR A 17 -9.99 -12.36 1.02
C TYR A 17 -10.53 -10.94 1.23
N ARG A 18 -11.76 -10.81 1.74
CA ARG A 18 -12.42 -9.51 1.94
C ARG A 18 -12.75 -9.31 3.40
N ASN A 19 -12.38 -8.14 3.95
CA ASN A 19 -12.74 -7.71 5.30
C ASN A 19 -12.44 -8.76 6.39
N LEU A 20 -11.28 -9.42 6.29
CA LEU A 20 -10.82 -10.37 7.30
C LEU A 20 -10.78 -9.71 8.68
N SER A 21 -11.15 -10.49 9.70
CA SER A 21 -10.96 -10.10 11.09
C SER A 21 -9.47 -10.00 11.45
N TYR A 22 -9.18 -9.32 12.56
CA TYR A 22 -7.80 -9.25 13.07
C TYR A 22 -7.17 -10.62 13.30
N ALA A 23 -7.94 -11.59 13.83
CA ALA A 23 -7.45 -12.94 14.09
C ALA A 23 -7.08 -13.67 12.79
N GLU A 24 -7.89 -13.52 11.73
CA GLU A 24 -7.60 -14.09 10.42
C GLU A 24 -6.34 -13.44 9.81
N LEU A 25 -6.21 -12.12 9.87
CA LEU A 25 -5.02 -11.41 9.37
C LEU A 25 -3.74 -11.88 10.06
N VAL A 26 -3.75 -12.00 11.39
CA VAL A 26 -2.60 -12.51 12.16
C VAL A 26 -2.29 -13.96 11.78
N ALA A 27 -3.31 -14.82 11.65
CA ALA A 27 -3.11 -16.21 11.24
C ALA A 27 -2.51 -16.33 9.83
N HIS A 28 -2.92 -15.46 8.89
CA HIS A 28 -2.33 -15.38 7.56
C HIS A 28 -0.85 -14.98 7.62
N ALA A 29 -0.52 -13.91 8.34
CA ALA A 29 0.87 -13.43 8.47
C ALA A 29 1.80 -14.52 9.06
N ILE A 30 1.36 -15.21 10.12
CA ILE A 30 2.10 -16.32 10.73
C ILE A 30 2.27 -17.47 9.74
N ARG A 31 1.20 -17.86 9.03
CA ARG A 31 1.23 -18.97 8.05
C ARG A 31 2.17 -18.67 6.88
N ASN A 32 2.24 -17.42 6.45
CA ASN A 32 3.11 -16.97 5.38
C ASN A 32 4.57 -16.78 5.83
N GLY A 33 4.85 -16.85 7.14
CA GLY A 33 6.18 -16.59 7.70
C GLY A 33 6.58 -15.12 7.64
N GLU A 34 5.60 -14.21 7.60
CA GLU A 34 5.83 -12.76 7.54
C GLU A 34 6.27 -12.24 8.92
N GLY A 35 5.71 -12.80 10.00
CA GLY A 35 6.14 -12.50 11.36
C GLY A 35 5.87 -13.60 12.38
N THR A 36 5.94 -13.21 13.65
CA THR A 36 5.85 -14.11 14.82
C THR A 36 5.06 -13.46 15.95
N LEU A 37 4.48 -14.27 16.85
CA LEU A 37 3.85 -13.74 18.06
C LEU A 37 4.89 -13.52 19.16
N ALA A 38 4.85 -12.36 19.80
CA ALA A 38 5.51 -12.14 21.08
C ALA A 38 4.78 -12.91 22.20
N ASP A 39 5.42 -13.01 23.37
CA ASP A 39 4.83 -13.62 24.56
C ASP A 39 3.52 -12.95 25.01
N SER A 40 3.33 -11.68 24.65
CA SER A 40 2.08 -10.94 24.90
C SER A 40 0.96 -11.25 23.89
N GLY A 41 1.23 -12.06 22.87
CA GLY A 41 0.32 -12.32 21.74
C GLY A 41 0.31 -11.23 20.66
N ALA A 42 1.15 -10.19 20.78
CA ALA A 42 1.28 -9.18 19.73
C ALA A 42 2.03 -9.73 18.51
N LEU A 43 1.56 -9.39 17.30
CA LEU A 43 2.27 -9.72 16.07
C LEU A 43 3.53 -8.84 15.94
N VAL A 44 4.67 -9.50 15.76
CA VAL A 44 5.98 -8.89 15.57
C VAL A 44 6.52 -9.21 14.18
N GLU A 45 6.88 -8.17 13.45
CA GLU A 45 7.32 -8.20 12.06
C GLU A 45 8.65 -7.47 11.92
N LYS A 46 9.39 -7.70 10.82
CA LYS A 46 10.59 -6.93 10.46
C LYS A 46 10.44 -6.34 9.07
N THR A 47 10.45 -5.01 8.96
CA THR A 47 10.31 -4.30 7.67
C THR A 47 11.59 -4.27 6.82
N GLY A 48 12.66 -4.92 7.30
CA GLY A 48 13.93 -5.08 6.58
C GLY A 48 14.70 -3.76 6.44
N LYS A 49 15.16 -3.46 5.22
CA LYS A 49 16.02 -2.31 4.91
C LYS A 49 15.36 -0.96 5.25
N TYR A 50 14.04 -0.85 5.08
CA TYR A 50 13.31 0.39 5.24
C TYR A 50 12.54 0.36 6.58
N THR A 51 13.13 0.98 7.60
CA THR A 51 12.59 1.02 8.98
C THR A 51 11.88 2.33 9.32
N GLY A 52 11.68 3.19 8.32
CA GLY A 52 11.04 4.49 8.46
C GLY A 52 10.49 4.98 7.12
N ARG A 53 10.06 6.24 7.09
CA ARG A 53 9.57 6.86 5.86
C ARG A 53 10.74 7.06 4.87
N SER A 54 10.42 7.00 3.58
CA SER A 54 11.27 7.46 2.49
C SER A 54 10.67 8.72 1.86
N PRO A 55 10.88 9.93 2.42
CA PRO A 55 10.14 11.12 1.98
C PRO A 55 10.38 11.50 0.52
N LYS A 56 11.54 11.12 -0.03
CA LYS A 56 11.93 11.39 -1.41
C LYS A 56 11.27 10.43 -2.43
N ASP A 57 10.65 9.36 -1.96
CA ASP A 57 9.97 8.36 -2.80
C ASP A 57 8.43 8.52 -2.75
N ARG A 58 7.95 9.71 -2.35
CA ARG A 58 6.52 10.06 -2.34
C ARG A 58 6.23 11.15 -3.37
N PHE A 59 5.38 10.83 -4.32
CA PHE A 59 4.99 11.72 -5.41
C PHE A 59 3.49 12.01 -5.38
N ILE A 60 3.10 13.12 -6.01
CA ILE A 60 1.71 13.47 -6.29
C ILE A 60 1.59 13.59 -7.81
N VAL A 61 0.61 12.89 -8.40
CA VAL A 61 0.36 12.96 -9.84
C VAL A 61 -0.03 14.39 -10.21
N LYS A 62 0.67 14.94 -11.20
CA LYS A 62 0.41 16.28 -11.70
C LYS A 62 -0.79 16.26 -12.66
N HIS A 63 -1.98 16.20 -12.08
CA HIS A 63 -3.24 16.21 -12.82
C HIS A 63 -3.82 17.63 -12.90
N GLU A 64 -4.38 17.99 -14.06
CA GLU A 64 -4.88 19.34 -14.36
C GLU A 64 -5.86 19.86 -13.30
N SER A 65 -6.76 19.00 -12.82
CA SER A 65 -7.80 19.38 -11.84
C SER A 65 -7.26 19.84 -10.48
N ILE A 66 -6.02 19.49 -10.12
CA ILE A 66 -5.43 19.81 -8.82
C ILE A 66 -4.12 20.58 -8.93
N ASN A 67 -3.58 20.79 -10.13
CA ASN A 67 -2.23 21.33 -10.32
C ASN A 67 -2.02 22.68 -9.61
N ASN A 68 -3.03 23.55 -9.60
CA ASN A 68 -2.95 24.87 -8.96
C ASN A 68 -3.31 24.86 -7.46
N LEU A 69 -3.72 23.71 -6.92
CA LEU A 69 -4.10 23.54 -5.52
C LEU A 69 -2.95 22.98 -4.66
N ILE A 70 -1.94 22.40 -5.30
CA ILE A 70 -0.81 21.76 -4.62
C ILE A 70 0.34 22.75 -4.43
N ASN A 71 0.87 22.81 -3.21
CA ASN A 71 2.10 23.54 -2.92
C ASN A 71 3.32 22.70 -3.36
N TRP A 72 3.70 22.81 -4.63
CA TRP A 72 4.81 22.06 -5.23
C TRP A 72 6.17 22.44 -4.63
N GLY A 73 7.06 21.46 -4.48
CA GLY A 73 8.42 21.69 -3.98
C GLY A 73 9.09 20.42 -3.48
N ALA A 74 10.12 20.58 -2.65
CA ALA A 74 10.92 19.45 -2.15
C ALA A 74 10.13 18.41 -1.32
N VAL A 75 8.93 18.76 -0.84
CA VAL A 75 8.03 17.87 -0.10
C VAL A 75 7.00 17.23 -1.02
N ASN A 76 6.31 18.04 -1.84
CA ASN A 76 5.31 17.56 -2.79
C ASN A 76 5.95 17.46 -4.17
N LEU A 77 6.57 16.30 -4.42
CA LEU A 77 7.24 16.01 -5.68
C LEU A 77 6.21 15.66 -6.76
N PRO A 78 6.23 16.31 -7.93
CA PRO A 78 5.33 15.95 -9.03
C PRO A 78 5.81 14.66 -9.70
N ILE A 79 4.85 13.87 -10.19
CA ILE A 79 5.07 12.82 -11.19
C ILE A 79 4.07 13.03 -12.33
N GLU A 80 4.53 12.89 -13.57
CA GLU A 80 3.65 13.01 -14.74
C GLU A 80 2.68 11.82 -14.80
N GLU A 81 1.44 12.07 -15.23
CA GLU A 81 0.38 11.06 -15.27
C GLU A 81 0.75 9.86 -16.16
N GLU A 82 1.43 10.10 -17.28
CA GLU A 82 1.93 9.04 -18.15
C GLU A 82 2.95 8.14 -17.43
N ILE A 83 3.84 8.71 -16.63
CA ILE A 83 4.82 7.94 -15.86
C ILE A 83 4.11 7.12 -14.80
N PHE A 84 3.14 7.71 -14.09
CA PHE A 84 2.34 7.01 -13.08
C PHE A 84 1.57 5.82 -13.66
N ASN A 85 0.97 5.99 -14.84
CA ASN A 85 0.20 4.93 -15.52
C ASN A 85 1.09 3.75 -15.99
N ASN A 86 2.40 3.92 -16.02
CA ASN A 86 3.39 2.92 -16.43
C ASN A 86 4.17 2.30 -15.25
N LEU A 87 3.79 2.60 -14.00
CA LEU A 87 4.32 1.93 -12.80
C LEU A 87 3.69 0.54 -12.61
#